data_AF-A0A7C4RCK8-F1
#
_entry.id   AF-A0A7C4RCK8-F1
#
_cell.length_a   1.000
_cell.length_b   1.000
_cell.length_c   1.000
_cell.angle_alpha   90.00
_cell.angle_beta   90.00
_cell.angle_gamma   90.00
#
_symmetry.space_group_name_H-M   'P 1'
#
loop_
_entity.id
_entity.type
_entity.pdbx_description
1 polymer ?
#
loop_
_entity_poly.entity_id
_entity_poly.type
_entity_poly.pdbx_seq_one_letter_code
_entity_poly.pdbx_strand_id
1 'polypeptide(L)'
;MGTIFRTPKFFVGISYPLIFLILGINLYQSFCILRNKGLKIIVTSLLLLLIGVTIARVYELNSDQSLTFIPSEYIDIKNWLAYHQDLYRAVWLPRTGKFTPGETPVWLNTEGWGAPETSLGIRSYYYYGKPMEYLYPFIMRLLEEGKTRSVAYILSYLGVKYLILHNDYLWDYLQKWVGTAKRNLETSEYFRLAYSTEHIFVYENLLTAKPVHIATTPILIDGGLRVLAKLIESTGIDFSNFMVFFTDLQLPKDIIYSENSIVVTDSSNDLKFNILTNLLILKGMEEYILVPSYFTKGIEGGKWHPYFVDNPHHADWEVFYTWNYLNISFENSFKFYWGFIGSTNANEELAIPLNLKEGKYMILIRYFKNEKGGNIEIIINNQHIVIQTFGDENRFKWFVNNFTVSGHNNNKLVIRNIYGRNAINVILVIPSEEFDSLSKEIEDIFNKKIIILADNLNEMNSFKFEISNKVNLEKIEYSDGVYILNFSVESDDVNLGITIPEQYHSGWVICIHSNCIISSTPHFFVNNFWLNVNQSIKEIRIFFIFQKIWKVLYIVNLFIELSLFIIFSYICLVAPTILNSVSRSSIVRI
;
A
#
# COMPACT_ATOMS: atom_id res chain seq x y z
N MET A 1 -6.13 12.79 -6.66
CA MET A 1 -6.79 12.74 -7.99
C MET A 1 -6.08 11.82 -8.98
N GLY A 2 -4.74 11.79 -9.08
CA GLY A 2 -4.04 10.98 -10.08
C GLY A 2 -4.40 9.49 -10.11
N THR A 3 -4.71 8.86 -8.97
CA THR A 3 -5.17 7.46 -8.89
C THR A 3 -6.53 7.19 -9.54
N ILE A 4 -7.45 8.16 -9.52
CA ILE A 4 -8.79 8.07 -10.16
C ILE A 4 -8.64 7.95 -11.69
N PHE A 5 -7.70 8.68 -12.27
CA PHE A 5 -7.40 8.62 -13.70
C PHE A 5 -6.52 7.42 -14.08
N ARG A 6 -5.84 6.77 -13.13
CA ARG A 6 -5.00 5.59 -13.44
C ARG A 6 -5.79 4.31 -13.60
N THR A 7 -7.03 4.24 -13.11
CA THR A 7 -7.86 3.04 -13.31
C THR A 7 -8.40 2.99 -14.74
N PRO A 8 -8.08 1.94 -15.52
CA PRO A 8 -8.63 1.76 -16.88
C PRO A 8 -10.15 1.85 -16.90
N LYS A 9 -10.82 1.46 -15.81
CA LYS A 9 -12.29 1.51 -15.68
C LYS A 9 -12.90 2.91 -15.83
N PHE A 10 -12.23 3.98 -15.41
CA PHE A 10 -12.74 5.35 -15.62
C PHE A 10 -12.64 5.75 -17.09
N PHE A 11 -11.46 5.52 -17.68
CA PHE A 11 -11.26 5.79 -19.10
C PHE A 11 -12.15 4.90 -19.96
N VAL A 12 -12.16 3.59 -19.79
CA VAL A 12 -13.04 2.65 -20.49
C VAL A 12 -14.52 3.00 -20.27
N GLY A 13 -14.93 3.26 -19.03
CA GLY A 13 -16.33 3.54 -18.69
C GLY A 13 -16.89 4.85 -19.25
N ILE A 14 -16.04 5.84 -19.53
CA ILE A 14 -16.45 7.13 -20.11
C ILE A 14 -16.11 7.21 -21.61
N SER A 15 -14.87 6.84 -21.98
CA SER A 15 -14.40 6.96 -23.36
C SER A 15 -15.04 5.95 -24.29
N TYR A 16 -15.33 4.72 -23.87
CA TYR A 16 -15.92 3.73 -24.78
C TYR A 16 -17.35 4.10 -25.17
N PRO A 17 -18.26 4.44 -24.23
CA PRO A 17 -19.59 4.93 -24.60
C PRO A 17 -19.53 6.15 -25.53
N LEU A 18 -18.66 7.13 -25.25
CA LEU A 18 -18.48 8.31 -26.11
C LEU A 18 -17.95 7.94 -27.51
N ILE A 19 -16.96 7.05 -27.59
CA ILE A 19 -16.41 6.58 -28.87
C ILE A 19 -17.47 5.83 -29.67
N PHE A 20 -18.20 4.89 -29.05
CA PHE A 20 -19.27 4.14 -29.70
C PHE A 20 -20.39 5.06 -30.16
N LEU A 21 -20.73 6.08 -29.37
CA LEU A 21 -21.72 7.09 -29.70
C LEU A 21 -21.29 7.93 -30.91
N ILE A 22 -20.07 8.50 -30.88
CA ILE A 22 -19.53 9.31 -31.98
C ILE A 22 -19.41 8.47 -33.26
N LEU A 23 -18.94 7.21 -33.14
CA LEU A 23 -18.87 6.28 -34.26
C LEU A 23 -20.28 6.01 -34.83
N GLY A 24 -21.26 5.75 -33.96
CA GLY A 24 -22.65 5.54 -34.36
C GLY A 24 -23.26 6.75 -35.07
N ILE A 25 -22.99 7.97 -34.60
CA ILE A 25 -23.44 9.22 -35.24
C ILE A 25 -22.83 9.38 -36.62
N ASN A 26 -21.51 9.24 -36.73
CA ASN A 26 -20.80 9.38 -38.01
C ASN A 26 -21.28 8.34 -39.04
N LEU A 27 -21.53 7.11 -38.59
CA LEU A 27 -22.10 6.06 -39.42
C LEU A 27 -23.53 6.38 -39.86
N TYR A 28 -24.39 6.86 -38.94
CA TYR A 28 -25.76 7.25 -39.26
C TYR A 28 -25.80 8.42 -40.24
N GLN A 29 -25.03 9.48 -40.00
CA GLN A 29 -24.94 10.64 -40.89
C GLN A 29 -24.42 10.23 -42.28
N SER A 30 -23.37 9.40 -42.34
CA SER A 30 -22.88 8.86 -43.61
C SER A 30 -23.97 8.07 -44.33
N PHE A 31 -24.70 7.22 -43.61
CA PHE A 31 -25.79 6.42 -44.17
C PHE A 31 -26.97 7.27 -44.68
N CYS A 32 -27.25 8.40 -44.03
CA CYS A 32 -28.27 9.36 -44.45
C CYS A 32 -27.83 10.18 -45.68
N ILE A 33 -26.56 10.58 -45.76
CA ILE A 33 -26.01 11.37 -46.88
C ILE A 33 -25.87 10.52 -48.15
N LEU A 34 -25.59 9.22 -48.01
CA LEU A 34 -25.43 8.32 -49.14
C LEU A 34 -26.75 8.11 -49.89
N ARG A 35 -26.96 8.82 -51.00
CA ARG A 35 -28.17 8.71 -51.85
C ARG A 35 -28.19 7.42 -52.68
N ASN A 36 -27.03 6.84 -52.95
CA ASN A 36 -26.86 5.65 -53.78
C ASN A 36 -27.05 4.36 -52.96
N LYS A 37 -28.02 3.53 -53.35
CA LYS A 37 -28.30 2.23 -52.71
C LYS A 37 -27.06 1.31 -52.66
N GLY A 38 -26.20 1.34 -53.69
CA GLY A 38 -24.98 0.53 -53.74
C GLY A 38 -23.97 0.90 -52.65
N LEU A 39 -23.75 2.20 -52.42
CA LEU A 39 -22.87 2.68 -51.35
C LEU A 39 -23.41 2.35 -49.95
N LYS A 40 -24.73 2.41 -49.74
CA LYS A 40 -25.35 1.98 -48.47
C LYS A 40 -25.07 0.51 -48.20
N ILE A 41 -25.21 -0.35 -49.21
CA ILE A 41 -24.89 -1.78 -49.11
C ILE A 41 -23.41 -1.97 -48.76
N ILE A 42 -22.50 -1.25 -49.42
CA ILE A 42 -21.05 -1.32 -49.14
C ILE A 42 -20.76 -0.93 -47.69
N VAL A 43 -21.31 0.18 -47.19
CA VAL A 43 -21.09 0.65 -45.81
C VAL A 43 -21.66 -0.35 -44.79
N THR A 44 -22.87 -0.86 -45.02
CA THR A 44 -23.46 -1.89 -44.16
C THR A 44 -22.62 -3.18 -44.16
N SER A 45 -22.15 -3.61 -45.32
CA SER A 45 -21.28 -4.80 -45.44
C SER A 45 -19.94 -4.60 -44.73
N LEU A 46 -19.32 -3.42 -44.83
CA LEU A 46 -18.10 -3.09 -44.09
C LEU A 46 -18.33 -3.07 -42.57
N LEU A 47 -19.49 -2.59 -42.12
CA LEU A 47 -19.86 -2.61 -40.71
C LEU A 47 -20.04 -4.05 -40.20
N LEU A 48 -20.77 -4.88 -40.95
CA LEU A 48 -20.95 -6.29 -40.63
C LEU A 48 -19.61 -7.04 -40.65
N LEU A 49 -18.72 -6.71 -41.58
CA LEU A 49 -17.36 -7.25 -41.62
C LEU A 49 -16.56 -6.82 -40.38
N LEU A 50 -16.62 -5.55 -39.98
CA LEU A 50 -15.95 -5.06 -38.78
C LEU A 50 -16.45 -5.77 -37.52
N ILE A 51 -17.77 -5.93 -37.38
CA ILE A 51 -18.40 -6.69 -36.29
C ILE A 51 -17.91 -8.14 -36.34
N GLY A 52 -17.93 -8.77 -37.52
CA GLY A 52 -17.45 -10.14 -37.72
C GLY A 52 -15.99 -10.32 -37.36
N VAL A 53 -15.10 -9.41 -37.77
CA VAL A 53 -13.67 -9.40 -37.42
C VAL A 53 -13.48 -9.19 -35.92
N THR A 54 -14.27 -8.30 -35.31
CA THR A 54 -14.20 -8.06 -33.86
C THR A 54 -14.65 -9.31 -33.09
N ILE A 55 -15.76 -9.93 -33.48
CA ILE A 55 -16.24 -11.20 -32.89
C ILE A 55 -15.20 -12.31 -33.09
N ALA A 56 -14.64 -12.43 -34.29
CA ALA A 56 -13.61 -13.42 -34.59
C ALA A 56 -12.35 -13.20 -33.76
N ARG A 57 -11.90 -11.94 -33.58
CA ARG A 57 -10.78 -11.60 -32.71
C ARG A 57 -11.07 -11.83 -31.24
N VAL A 58 -12.27 -11.50 -30.76
CA VAL A 58 -12.71 -11.82 -29.38
C VAL A 58 -12.75 -13.33 -29.17
N TYR A 59 -13.23 -14.08 -30.16
CA TYR A 59 -13.23 -15.54 -30.15
C TYR A 59 -11.82 -16.10 -30.13
N GLU A 60 -10.93 -15.64 -31.02
CA GLU A 60 -9.52 -16.03 -31.09
C GLU A 60 -8.79 -15.72 -29.78
N LEU A 61 -8.95 -14.51 -29.23
CA LEU A 61 -8.37 -14.11 -27.94
C LEU A 61 -8.91 -14.96 -26.77
N ASN A 62 -10.17 -15.39 -26.83
CA ASN A 62 -10.76 -16.27 -25.83
C ASN A 62 -10.43 -17.76 -26.07
N SER A 63 -10.06 -18.17 -27.29
CA SER A 63 -9.72 -19.56 -27.63
C SER A 63 -8.23 -19.86 -27.52
N ASP A 64 -7.36 -18.88 -27.74
CA ASP A 64 -5.89 -19.00 -27.62
C ASP A 64 -5.40 -18.89 -26.17
N GLN A 65 -6.21 -18.33 -25.27
CA GLN A 65 -5.92 -18.45 -23.84
C GLN A 65 -6.34 -19.83 -23.39
N SER A 66 -5.37 -20.72 -23.18
CA SER A 66 -5.56 -22.01 -22.52
C SER A 66 -6.39 -21.80 -21.26
N LEU A 67 -7.67 -22.18 -21.31
CA LEU A 67 -8.58 -22.06 -20.18
C LEU A 67 -7.92 -22.73 -18.97
N THR A 68 -7.65 -21.95 -17.95
CA THR A 68 -7.13 -22.46 -16.69
C THR A 68 -8.29 -23.06 -15.92
N PHE A 69 -8.31 -24.38 -15.77
CA PHE A 69 -9.30 -25.06 -14.94
C PHE A 69 -8.85 -24.99 -13.49
N ILE A 70 -9.63 -24.30 -12.65
CA ILE A 70 -9.40 -24.23 -11.21
C ILE A 70 -9.73 -25.60 -10.60
N PRO A 71 -8.80 -26.28 -9.90
CA PRO A 71 -9.06 -27.57 -9.28
C PRO A 71 -10.20 -27.50 -8.27
N SER A 72 -10.94 -28.61 -8.09
CA SER A 72 -12.08 -28.67 -7.16
C SER A 72 -11.69 -28.31 -5.74
N GLU A 73 -10.47 -28.67 -5.30
CA GLU A 73 -9.98 -28.33 -3.96
C GLU A 73 -10.05 -26.82 -3.66
N TYR A 74 -9.69 -25.96 -4.62
CA TYR A 74 -9.78 -24.51 -4.46
C TYR A 74 -11.23 -24.02 -4.32
N ILE A 75 -12.17 -24.66 -5.03
CA ILE A 75 -13.60 -24.39 -4.92
C ILE A 75 -14.12 -24.84 -3.54
N ASP A 76 -13.64 -25.98 -3.04
CA ASP A 76 -14.00 -26.48 -1.71
C ASP A 76 -13.52 -25.51 -0.62
N ILE A 77 -12.29 -24.99 -0.73
CA ILE A 77 -11.78 -23.94 0.17
C ILE A 77 -12.62 -22.67 0.10
N LYS A 78 -12.97 -22.21 -1.11
CA LYS A 78 -13.85 -21.04 -1.28
C LYS A 78 -15.19 -21.25 -0.58
N ASN A 79 -15.81 -22.40 -0.80
CA ASN A 79 -17.10 -22.72 -0.20
C ASN A 79 -16.98 -22.80 1.32
N TRP A 80 -15.92 -23.44 1.83
CA TRP A 80 -15.64 -23.49 3.26
C TRP A 80 -15.47 -22.08 3.84
N LEU A 81 -14.65 -21.23 3.22
CA LEU A 81 -14.45 -19.83 3.66
C LEU A 81 -15.74 -19.01 3.62
N ALA A 82 -16.62 -19.21 2.65
CA ALA A 82 -17.88 -18.47 2.56
C ALA A 82 -18.75 -18.61 3.84
N TYR A 83 -18.64 -19.73 4.56
CA TYR A 83 -19.35 -19.95 5.83
C TYR A 83 -18.59 -19.49 7.08
N HIS A 84 -17.26 -19.36 7.01
CA HIS A 84 -16.40 -19.16 8.19
C HIS A 84 -15.70 -17.79 8.23
N GLN A 85 -15.51 -17.17 7.06
CA GLN A 85 -14.67 -15.99 6.91
C GLN A 85 -15.33 -14.71 7.44
N ASP A 86 -16.64 -14.53 7.26
CA ASP A 86 -17.38 -13.33 7.64
C ASP A 86 -16.60 -12.03 7.31
N LEU A 87 -16.21 -11.24 8.32
CA LEU A 87 -15.44 -10.00 8.14
C LEU A 87 -13.92 -10.20 8.16
N TYR A 88 -13.44 -11.39 8.50
CA TYR A 88 -12.02 -11.70 8.59
C TYR A 88 -11.38 -11.84 7.21
N ARG A 89 -10.07 -11.62 7.17
CA ARG A 89 -9.25 -11.86 5.99
C ARG A 89 -8.68 -13.28 6.00
N ALA A 90 -8.43 -13.78 4.80
CA ALA A 90 -7.65 -15.00 4.57
C ALA A 90 -6.42 -14.69 3.70
N VAL A 91 -5.28 -15.26 4.06
CA VAL A 91 -4.00 -15.05 3.36
C VAL A 91 -3.50 -16.38 2.80
N TRP A 92 -3.08 -16.38 1.53
CA TRP A 92 -2.53 -17.55 0.84
C TRP A 92 -1.00 -17.46 0.80
N LEU A 93 -0.31 -18.53 1.22
CA LEU A 93 1.14 -18.66 1.17
C LEU A 93 1.58 -20.04 0.61
N PRO A 94 2.72 -20.12 -0.10
CA PRO A 94 3.40 -18.98 -0.70
C PRO A 94 2.47 -18.34 -1.75
N ARG A 95 2.76 -17.11 -2.17
CA ARG A 95 1.96 -16.51 -3.25
C ARG A 95 2.42 -17.02 -4.61
N THR A 96 1.49 -17.14 -5.55
CA THR A 96 1.79 -17.47 -6.95
C THR A 96 2.59 -16.32 -7.57
N GLY A 97 3.80 -16.62 -8.06
CA GLY A 97 4.77 -15.64 -8.56
C GLY A 97 4.84 -15.54 -10.08
N LYS A 98 5.37 -14.41 -10.58
CA LYS A 98 5.55 -14.05 -12.00
C LYS A 98 6.93 -14.45 -12.56
N PHE A 99 7.91 -14.74 -11.71
CA PHE A 99 9.29 -14.43 -12.07
C PHE A 99 10.19 -15.62 -12.34
N THR A 100 9.88 -16.82 -11.84
CA THR A 100 10.60 -18.03 -12.25
C THR A 100 9.68 -19.17 -12.67
N PRO A 101 10.07 -19.96 -13.71
CA PRO A 101 9.40 -21.21 -14.02
C PRO A 101 9.28 -22.10 -12.78
N GLY A 102 8.05 -22.44 -12.40
CA GLY A 102 7.76 -23.28 -11.23
C GLY A 102 7.20 -22.54 -10.00
N GLU A 103 7.17 -21.20 -10.00
CA GLU A 103 6.50 -20.37 -8.97
C GLU A 103 4.97 -20.34 -9.10
N THR A 104 4.42 -20.90 -10.18
CA THR A 104 2.99 -21.04 -10.40
C THR A 104 2.51 -22.42 -9.97
N PRO A 105 1.28 -22.54 -9.45
CA PRO A 105 0.65 -23.82 -9.24
C PRO A 105 0.56 -24.60 -10.56
N VAL A 106 0.65 -25.92 -10.51
CA VAL A 106 0.74 -26.76 -11.72
C VAL A 106 -0.47 -26.59 -12.65
N TRP A 107 -1.62 -26.21 -12.10
CA TRP A 107 -2.86 -26.00 -12.86
C TRP A 107 -2.96 -24.61 -13.51
N LEU A 108 -2.16 -23.63 -13.08
CA LEU A 108 -2.24 -22.26 -13.56
C LEU A 108 -1.43 -22.09 -14.85
N ASN A 109 -2.12 -22.02 -15.99
CA ASN A 109 -1.49 -21.91 -17.31
C ASN A 109 -1.08 -20.49 -17.71
N THR A 110 -1.34 -19.50 -16.86
CA THR A 110 -1.08 -18.08 -17.12
C THR A 110 -0.16 -17.49 -16.06
N GLU A 111 0.72 -16.58 -16.46
CA GLU A 111 1.44 -15.73 -15.50
C GLU A 111 0.43 -14.84 -14.76
N GLY A 112 0.28 -15.04 -13.44
CA GLY A 112 -0.75 -14.38 -12.67
C GLY A 112 -0.42 -14.33 -11.18
N TRP A 113 -0.43 -13.10 -10.64
CA TRP A 113 -0.26 -12.86 -9.21
C TRP A 113 -1.54 -13.11 -8.44
N GLY A 114 -1.45 -13.89 -7.36
CA GLY A 114 -2.58 -14.13 -6.47
C GLY A 114 -3.81 -14.66 -7.22
N ALA A 115 -3.58 -15.60 -8.14
CA ALA A 115 -4.64 -16.18 -8.96
C ALA A 115 -5.73 -16.85 -8.09
N PRO A 116 -5.40 -17.59 -7.00
CA PRO A 116 -6.42 -18.11 -6.09
C PRO A 116 -7.27 -17.01 -5.46
N GLU A 117 -6.66 -15.94 -4.95
CA GLU A 117 -7.38 -14.87 -4.23
C GLU A 117 -8.31 -14.08 -5.14
N THR A 118 -7.84 -13.76 -6.34
CA THR A 118 -8.59 -12.97 -7.32
C THR A 118 -9.72 -13.78 -7.96
N SER A 119 -9.46 -15.04 -8.30
CA SER A 119 -10.43 -15.88 -9.02
C SER A 119 -11.54 -16.42 -8.12
N LEU A 120 -11.25 -16.64 -6.83
CA LEU A 120 -12.22 -17.24 -5.92
C LEU A 120 -13.13 -16.21 -5.23
N GLY A 121 -12.80 -14.92 -5.29
CA GLY A 121 -13.58 -13.87 -4.60
C GLY A 121 -13.46 -13.95 -3.09
N ILE A 122 -12.36 -14.50 -2.58
CA ILE A 122 -12.07 -14.61 -1.15
C ILE A 122 -11.69 -13.23 -0.61
N ARG A 123 -12.13 -12.90 0.61
CA ARG A 123 -11.73 -11.65 1.27
C ARG A 123 -10.26 -11.74 1.69
N SER A 124 -9.37 -11.34 0.80
CA SER A 124 -7.92 -11.37 1.03
C SER A 124 -7.30 -9.97 0.87
N TYR A 125 -6.00 -9.85 1.14
CA TYR A 125 -5.22 -8.65 0.86
C TYR A 125 -4.70 -8.69 -0.58
N TYR A 126 -5.30 -7.91 -1.49
CA TYR A 126 -4.96 -7.94 -2.91
C TYR A 126 -3.50 -7.54 -3.22
N TYR A 127 -2.95 -8.16 -4.28
CA TYR A 127 -1.58 -7.93 -4.76
C TYR A 127 -1.33 -6.53 -5.34
N TYR A 128 -2.35 -5.83 -5.83
CA TYR A 128 -2.18 -4.53 -6.50
C TYR A 128 -1.69 -3.37 -5.60
N GLY A 129 -1.33 -3.64 -4.35
CA GLY A 129 -0.51 -2.76 -3.51
C GLY A 129 0.80 -3.47 -3.11
N LYS A 130 1.92 -3.02 -3.69
CA LYS A 130 3.30 -3.42 -3.34
C LYS A 130 3.63 -3.49 -1.84
N PRO A 131 2.99 -2.72 -0.94
CA PRO A 131 2.92 -3.04 0.48
C PRO A 131 2.84 -4.52 0.89
N MET A 132 2.02 -5.32 0.21
CA MET A 132 1.86 -6.73 0.56
C MET A 132 3.01 -7.59 0.03
N GLU A 133 3.69 -7.20 -1.06
CA GLU A 133 4.95 -7.82 -1.49
C GLU A 133 6.04 -7.70 -0.42
N TYR A 134 5.90 -6.71 0.46
CA TYR A 134 6.83 -6.50 1.56
C TYR A 134 6.53 -7.39 2.76
N LEU A 135 5.26 -7.48 3.14
CA LEU A 135 4.83 -8.24 4.30
C LEU A 135 4.91 -9.76 4.07
N TYR A 136 4.57 -10.25 2.88
CA TYR A 136 4.46 -11.68 2.62
C TYR A 136 5.80 -12.44 2.78
N PRO A 137 6.92 -11.99 2.15
CA PRO A 137 8.23 -12.61 2.37
C PRO A 137 8.66 -12.59 3.83
N PHE A 138 8.31 -11.52 4.57
CA PHE A 138 8.59 -11.44 5.99
C PHE A 138 7.83 -12.52 6.78
N ILE A 139 6.53 -12.65 6.56
CA ILE A 139 5.71 -13.71 7.17
C ILE A 139 6.24 -15.10 6.78
N MET A 140 6.61 -15.29 5.51
CA MET A 140 7.15 -16.55 5.04
C MET A 140 8.44 -16.94 5.75
N ARG A 141 9.35 -15.97 5.96
CA ARG A 141 10.59 -16.17 6.71
C ARG A 141 10.32 -16.50 8.18
N LEU A 142 9.41 -15.78 8.83
CA LEU A 142 9.04 -16.08 10.22
C LEU A 142 8.49 -17.51 10.35
N LEU A 143 7.65 -17.95 9.41
CA LEU A 143 7.14 -19.32 9.38
C LEU A 143 8.24 -20.35 9.16
N GLU A 144 9.21 -20.07 8.27
CA GLU A 144 10.37 -20.94 8.05
C GLU A 144 11.24 -21.07 9.31
N GLU A 145 11.46 -19.96 10.02
CA GLU A 145 12.23 -19.87 11.27
C GLU A 145 11.47 -20.41 12.50
N GLY A 146 10.20 -20.81 12.36
CA GLY A 146 9.36 -21.31 13.46
C GLY A 146 8.85 -20.24 14.42
N LYS A 147 8.93 -18.95 14.05
CA LYS A 147 8.43 -17.80 14.82
C LYS A 147 6.92 -17.60 14.65
N THR A 148 6.14 -18.63 14.97
CA THR A 148 4.69 -18.64 14.72
C THR A 148 3.94 -17.64 15.60
N ARG A 149 4.48 -17.26 16.77
CA ARG A 149 3.89 -16.25 17.64
C ARG A 149 3.87 -14.86 16.99
N SER A 150 4.99 -14.43 16.42
CA SER A 150 5.07 -13.18 15.64
C SER A 150 4.11 -13.20 14.47
N VAL A 151 4.04 -14.31 13.74
CA VAL A 151 3.11 -14.46 12.62
C VAL A 151 1.67 -14.30 13.10
N ALA A 152 1.29 -14.96 14.19
CA ALA A 152 -0.07 -14.89 14.74
C ALA A 152 -0.46 -13.47 15.15
N TYR A 153 0.40 -12.75 15.88
CA TYR A 153 0.10 -11.37 16.29
C TYR A 153 0.04 -10.39 15.12
N ILE A 154 0.99 -10.47 14.18
CA ILE A 154 1.00 -9.60 12.99
C ILE A 154 -0.25 -9.85 12.14
N LEU A 155 -0.59 -11.12 11.89
CA LEU A 155 -1.81 -11.49 11.14
C LEU A 155 -3.08 -11.07 11.89
N SER A 156 -3.11 -11.17 13.21
CA SER A 156 -4.24 -10.70 14.03
C SER A 156 -4.46 -9.20 13.89
N TYR A 157 -3.39 -8.40 13.90
CA TYR A 157 -3.47 -6.95 13.69
C TYR A 157 -4.06 -6.59 12.31
N LEU A 158 -3.85 -7.46 11.32
CA LEU A 158 -4.40 -7.36 9.96
C LEU A 158 -5.81 -7.98 9.83
N GLY A 159 -6.42 -8.40 10.93
CA GLY A 159 -7.72 -9.09 10.90
C GLY A 159 -7.70 -10.39 10.08
N VAL A 160 -6.53 -11.02 9.91
CA VAL A 160 -6.37 -12.29 9.21
C VAL A 160 -6.63 -13.42 10.19
N LYS A 161 -7.75 -14.13 9.96
CA LYS A 161 -8.12 -15.30 10.77
C LYS A 161 -7.67 -16.61 10.15
N TYR A 162 -7.56 -16.66 8.82
CA TYR A 162 -7.20 -17.89 8.11
C TYR A 162 -5.91 -17.71 7.31
N LEU A 163 -4.94 -18.56 7.61
CA LEU A 163 -3.71 -18.71 6.84
C LEU A 163 -3.78 -19.98 6.02
N ILE A 164 -3.65 -19.87 4.71
CA ILE A 164 -3.84 -20.97 3.77
C ILE A 164 -2.49 -21.30 3.17
N LEU A 165 -2.01 -22.53 3.41
CA LEU A 165 -0.84 -23.08 2.76
C LEU A 165 -1.25 -23.97 1.60
N HIS A 166 -0.48 -23.98 0.51
CA HIS A 166 -0.65 -24.99 -0.54
C HIS A 166 0.68 -25.42 -1.15
N ASN A 167 0.76 -26.66 -1.63
CA ASN A 167 2.02 -27.30 -2.07
C ASN A 167 2.00 -27.78 -3.53
N ASP A 168 1.01 -27.40 -4.33
CA ASP A 168 0.83 -27.79 -5.73
C ASP A 168 1.74 -27.00 -6.70
N TYR A 169 3.00 -26.82 -6.33
CA TYR A 169 4.02 -26.15 -7.13
C TYR A 169 4.96 -27.16 -7.77
N LEU A 170 5.54 -26.85 -8.93
CA LEU A 170 6.62 -27.65 -9.49
C LEU A 170 7.99 -27.32 -8.88
N TRP A 171 8.12 -26.17 -8.21
CA TRP A 171 9.40 -25.74 -7.64
C TRP A 171 9.67 -26.40 -6.28
N ASP A 172 10.66 -27.30 -6.26
CA ASP A 172 11.11 -28.03 -5.06
C ASP A 172 11.38 -27.14 -3.84
N TYR A 173 11.88 -25.92 -4.05
CA TYR A 173 12.14 -24.99 -2.96
C TYR A 173 10.85 -24.58 -2.25
N LEU A 174 9.80 -24.22 -3.01
CA LEU A 174 8.50 -23.86 -2.45
C LEU A 174 7.85 -25.05 -1.77
N GLN A 175 7.92 -26.25 -2.37
CA GLN A 175 7.40 -27.46 -1.72
C GLN A 175 8.09 -27.71 -0.36
N LYS A 176 9.42 -27.58 -0.30
CA LYS A 176 10.20 -27.71 0.95
C LYS A 176 9.80 -26.62 1.95
N TRP A 177 9.68 -25.38 1.51
CA TRP A 177 9.26 -24.26 2.34
C TRP A 177 7.86 -24.51 2.94
N VAL A 178 6.89 -24.93 2.12
CA VAL A 178 5.54 -25.27 2.57
C VAL A 178 5.58 -26.41 3.59
N GLY A 179 6.40 -27.44 3.35
CA GLY A 179 6.58 -28.54 4.29
C GLY A 179 7.13 -28.09 5.66
N THR A 180 8.09 -27.17 5.66
CA THR A 180 8.64 -26.56 6.88
C THR A 180 7.59 -25.69 7.58
N ALA A 181 6.93 -24.78 6.86
CA ALA A 181 5.90 -23.90 7.40
C ALA A 181 4.74 -24.71 7.99
N LYS A 182 4.28 -25.75 7.30
CA LYS A 182 3.25 -26.70 7.76
C LYS A 182 3.65 -27.32 9.10
N ARG A 183 4.85 -27.88 9.20
CA ARG A 183 5.35 -28.50 10.43
C ARG A 183 5.38 -27.53 11.60
N ASN A 184 5.86 -26.30 11.36
CA ASN A 184 5.94 -25.27 12.38
C ASN A 184 4.54 -24.78 12.82
N LEU A 185 3.57 -24.71 11.91
CA LEU A 185 2.19 -24.38 12.25
C LEU A 185 1.48 -25.52 13.01
N GLU A 186 1.77 -26.78 12.69
CA GLU A 186 1.18 -27.95 13.37
C GLU A 186 1.64 -28.11 14.82
N THR A 187 2.85 -27.64 15.15
CA THR A 187 3.38 -27.64 16.52
C THR A 187 3.11 -26.34 17.29
N SER A 188 2.54 -25.34 16.63
CA SER A 188 2.31 -24.01 17.19
C SER A 188 1.07 -23.98 18.09
N GLU A 189 1.17 -23.35 19.26
CA GLU A 189 0.01 -23.09 20.12
C GLU A 189 -0.91 -21.96 19.61
N TYR A 190 -0.43 -21.16 18.65
CA TYR A 190 -1.15 -20.00 18.11
C TYR A 190 -2.00 -20.29 16.88
N PHE A 191 -1.86 -21.49 16.30
CA PHE A 191 -2.54 -21.89 15.08
C PHE A 191 -3.17 -23.26 15.24
N ARG A 192 -4.29 -23.47 14.54
CA ARG A 192 -4.96 -24.77 14.48
C ARG A 192 -5.33 -25.10 13.05
N LEU A 193 -5.03 -26.32 12.60
CA LEU A 193 -5.53 -26.80 11.31
C LEU A 193 -7.07 -26.89 11.37
N ALA A 194 -7.75 -26.09 10.55
CA ALA A 194 -9.19 -25.97 10.51
C ALA A 194 -9.82 -26.76 9.35
N TYR A 195 -9.09 -26.86 8.23
CA TYR A 195 -9.51 -27.61 7.05
C TYR A 195 -8.29 -28.03 6.23
N SER A 196 -8.37 -29.15 5.51
CA SER A 196 -7.33 -29.57 4.58
C SER A 196 -7.87 -30.42 3.43
N THR A 197 -7.23 -30.30 2.27
CA THR A 197 -7.38 -31.18 1.10
C THR A 197 -6.06 -31.94 0.86
N GLU A 198 -5.86 -32.51 -0.32
CA GLU A 198 -4.57 -33.12 -0.67
C GLU A 198 -3.45 -32.07 -0.72
N HIS A 199 -3.73 -30.92 -1.36
CA HIS A 199 -2.72 -29.90 -1.61
C HIS A 199 -2.86 -28.61 -0.81
N ILE A 200 -4.00 -28.39 -0.13
CA ILE A 200 -4.31 -27.12 0.53
C ILE A 200 -4.59 -27.34 2.02
N PHE A 201 -4.01 -26.50 2.87
CA PHE A 201 -4.11 -26.56 4.33
C PHE A 201 -4.53 -25.21 4.88
N VAL A 202 -5.65 -25.16 5.61
CA VAL A 202 -6.19 -23.94 6.20
C VAL A 202 -5.96 -23.95 7.71
N TYR A 203 -5.16 -23.00 8.18
CA TYR A 203 -4.88 -22.78 9.59
C TYR A 203 -5.69 -21.60 10.12
N GLU A 204 -6.40 -21.80 11.22
CA GLU A 204 -7.04 -20.74 11.99
C GLU A 204 -6.02 -20.11 12.94
N ASN A 205 -5.87 -18.79 12.88
CA ASN A 205 -5.11 -17.99 13.83
C ASN A 205 -5.93 -17.79 15.11
N LEU A 206 -5.48 -18.39 16.20
CA LEU A 206 -6.19 -18.40 17.47
C LEU A 206 -6.12 -17.06 18.22
N LEU A 207 -5.22 -16.15 17.82
CA LEU A 207 -5.11 -14.81 18.39
C LEU A 207 -6.09 -13.80 17.75
N THR A 208 -6.61 -14.09 16.56
CA THR A 208 -7.53 -13.19 15.84
C THR A 208 -8.96 -13.31 16.36
N ALA A 209 -9.23 -12.65 17.49
CA ALA A 209 -10.56 -12.69 18.14
C ALA A 209 -11.61 -11.82 17.42
N LYS A 210 -11.19 -10.74 16.75
CA LYS A 210 -12.06 -9.76 16.08
C LYS A 210 -11.46 -9.32 14.74
N PRO A 211 -12.28 -8.99 13.72
CA PRO A 211 -11.79 -8.57 12.40
C PRO A 211 -11.21 -7.16 12.41
N VAL A 212 -11.62 -6.32 13.38
CA VAL A 212 -11.10 -4.98 13.62
C VAL A 212 -10.30 -5.03 14.91
N HIS A 213 -9.07 -4.56 14.87
CA HIS A 213 -8.21 -4.47 16.05
C HIS A 213 -8.45 -3.14 16.76
N ILE A 214 -8.56 -3.18 18.08
CA ILE A 214 -8.82 -2.02 18.92
C ILE A 214 -7.86 -2.05 20.10
N ALA A 215 -7.22 -0.92 20.36
CA ALA A 215 -6.19 -0.82 21.38
C ALA A 215 -6.19 0.57 22.02
N THR A 216 -5.76 0.66 23.27
CA THR A 216 -5.67 1.94 23.99
C THR A 216 -4.24 2.36 24.30
N THR A 217 -3.28 1.44 24.14
CA THR A 217 -1.88 1.68 24.47
C THR A 217 -1.04 1.77 23.20
N PRO A 218 -0.43 2.92 22.88
CA PRO A 218 0.42 3.01 21.71
C PRO A 218 1.81 2.45 21.99
N ILE A 219 2.36 1.73 21.02
CA ILE A 219 3.76 1.32 20.99
C ILE A 219 4.45 1.83 19.74
N LEU A 220 5.56 2.52 19.92
CA LEU A 220 6.41 3.02 18.85
C LEU A 220 7.50 1.99 18.55
N ILE A 221 7.59 1.55 17.30
CA ILE A 221 8.60 0.61 16.82
C ILE A 221 9.53 1.33 15.84
N ASP A 222 10.82 1.30 16.17
CA ASP A 222 11.90 1.83 15.36
C ASP A 222 12.82 0.69 14.93
N GLY A 223 13.01 0.53 13.61
CA GLY A 223 13.69 -0.63 13.01
C GLY A 223 12.76 -1.66 12.33
N GLY A 224 11.53 -1.25 12.01
CA GLY A 224 10.59 -1.98 11.14
C GLY A 224 10.00 -3.26 11.74
N LEU A 225 9.46 -4.13 10.88
CA LEU A 225 8.83 -5.39 11.31
C LEU A 225 9.80 -6.34 12.04
N ARG A 226 11.12 -6.24 11.78
CA ARG A 226 12.13 -7.07 12.47
C ARG A 226 12.16 -6.78 13.97
N VAL A 227 12.18 -5.50 14.36
CA VAL A 227 12.20 -5.12 15.78
C VAL A 227 10.87 -5.49 16.46
N LEU A 228 9.75 -5.33 15.75
CA LEU A 228 8.45 -5.80 16.23
C LEU A 228 8.43 -7.32 16.46
N ALA A 229 8.89 -8.13 15.51
CA ALA A 229 8.91 -9.58 15.68
C ALA A 229 9.85 -9.97 16.83
N LYS A 230 11.02 -9.34 16.95
CA LYS A 230 11.91 -9.54 18.10
C LYS A 230 11.21 -9.24 19.42
N LEU A 231 10.47 -8.13 19.50
CA LEU A 231 9.67 -7.78 20.67
C LEU A 231 8.60 -8.83 20.99
N ILE A 232 7.86 -9.31 19.99
CA ILE A 232 6.81 -10.31 20.18
C ILE A 232 7.40 -11.65 20.67
N GLU A 233 8.49 -12.10 20.07
CA GLU A 233 9.14 -13.36 20.45
C GLU A 233 9.81 -13.28 21.83
N SER A 234 10.45 -12.15 22.15
CA SER A 234 11.29 -12.03 23.34
C SER A 234 10.49 -11.70 24.61
N THR A 235 9.20 -11.37 24.49
CA THR A 235 8.38 -10.92 25.63
C THR A 235 7.15 -11.77 25.81
N GLY A 236 6.69 -12.03 27.04
CA GLY A 236 5.43 -12.72 27.32
C GLY A 236 4.17 -11.84 27.20
N ILE A 237 4.28 -10.68 26.54
CA ILE A 237 3.22 -9.66 26.52
C ILE A 237 2.10 -10.08 25.58
N ASP A 238 0.87 -9.79 25.99
CA ASP A 238 -0.28 -9.84 25.09
C ASP A 238 -0.43 -8.52 24.33
N PHE A 239 -0.27 -8.58 23.00
CA PHE A 239 -0.35 -7.42 22.11
C PHE A 239 -1.79 -7.02 21.74
N SER A 240 -2.80 -7.72 22.26
CA SER A 240 -4.22 -7.43 21.97
C SER A 240 -4.65 -5.99 22.30
N ASN A 241 -4.01 -5.34 23.26
CA ASN A 241 -4.34 -3.98 23.70
C ASN A 241 -3.35 -2.91 23.21
N PHE A 242 -2.39 -3.30 22.36
CA PHE A 242 -1.36 -2.40 21.83
C PHE A 242 -1.66 -1.97 20.40
N MET A 243 -1.47 -0.68 20.13
CA MET A 243 -1.54 -0.10 18.80
C MET A 243 -0.12 0.16 18.32
N VAL A 244 0.29 -0.49 17.23
CA VAL A 244 1.67 -0.40 16.75
C VAL A 244 1.81 0.76 15.77
N PHE A 245 2.80 1.61 16.03
CA PHE A 245 3.18 2.73 15.19
C PHE A 245 4.66 2.58 14.81
N PHE A 246 4.97 2.58 13.52
CA PHE A 246 6.35 2.60 13.06
C PHE A 246 6.85 4.04 12.98
N THR A 247 8.02 4.33 13.55
CA THR A 247 8.61 5.67 13.63
C THR A 247 9.09 6.21 12.28
N ASP A 248 9.31 5.32 11.32
CA ASP A 248 9.66 5.62 9.92
C ASP A 248 8.43 5.83 9.02
N LEU A 249 7.25 5.98 9.63
CA LEU A 249 6.00 6.42 9.04
C LEU A 249 5.49 7.69 9.74
N GLN A 250 4.57 8.40 9.09
CA GLN A 250 3.91 9.55 9.71
C GLN A 250 3.16 9.14 10.98
N LEU A 251 3.52 9.75 12.11
CA LEU A 251 2.91 9.54 13.40
C LEU A 251 1.84 10.62 13.69
N PRO A 252 0.72 10.26 14.33
CA PRO A 252 -0.19 11.26 14.89
C PRO A 252 0.50 12.12 15.95
N LYS A 253 0.14 13.41 16.03
CA LYS A 253 0.68 14.35 17.03
C LYS A 253 0.56 13.80 18.46
N ASP A 254 -0.61 13.28 18.79
CA ASP A 254 -0.91 12.79 20.15
C ASP A 254 -0.06 11.57 20.52
N ILE A 255 0.37 10.78 19.53
CA ILE A 255 1.28 9.65 19.74
C ILE A 255 2.70 10.14 20.07
N ILE A 256 3.17 11.15 19.34
CA ILE A 256 4.52 11.71 19.55
C ILE A 256 4.64 12.29 20.95
N TYR A 257 3.66 13.07 21.40
CA TYR A 257 3.70 13.71 22.72
C TYR A 257 3.11 12.86 23.86
N SER A 258 2.58 11.66 23.59
CA SER A 258 2.03 10.77 24.62
C SER A 258 3.11 10.33 25.61
N GLU A 259 2.85 10.50 26.90
CA GLU A 259 3.73 10.01 27.98
C GLU A 259 3.57 8.50 28.22
N ASN A 260 2.46 7.92 27.75
CA ASN A 260 2.13 6.50 27.95
C ASN A 260 2.65 5.59 26.82
N SER A 261 3.35 6.13 25.83
CA SER A 261 3.87 5.32 24.72
C SER A 261 5.17 4.60 25.11
N ILE A 262 5.22 3.30 24.86
CA ILE A 262 6.47 2.54 24.94
C ILE A 262 7.18 2.67 23.60
N VAL A 263 8.50 2.85 23.62
CA VAL A 263 9.33 2.90 22.42
C VAL A 263 10.27 1.73 22.42
N VAL A 264 10.28 0.95 21.34
CA VAL A 264 11.25 -0.11 21.13
C VAL A 264 12.07 0.24 19.91
N THR A 265 13.38 0.40 20.11
CA THR A 265 14.32 0.82 19.06
C THR A 265 15.56 -0.04 19.11
N ASP A 266 16.18 -0.26 17.95
CA ASP A 266 17.50 -0.88 17.88
C ASP A 266 18.65 0.15 17.80
N SER A 267 18.32 1.45 17.79
CA SER A 267 19.27 2.55 17.60
C SER A 267 18.67 3.87 18.07
N SER A 268 19.11 4.36 19.23
CA SER A 268 18.65 5.65 19.77
C SER A 268 18.90 6.82 18.81
N ASN A 269 19.96 6.74 17.99
CA ASN A 269 20.25 7.75 16.97
C ASN A 269 19.23 7.72 15.84
N ASP A 270 18.89 6.54 15.32
CA ASP A 270 17.90 6.45 14.25
C ASP A 270 16.51 6.86 14.74
N LEU A 271 16.14 6.44 15.95
CA LEU A 271 14.93 6.89 16.63
C LEU A 271 14.88 8.43 16.73
N LYS A 272 15.96 9.08 17.20
CA LYS A 272 16.04 10.55 17.30
C LYS A 272 15.70 11.22 15.97
N PHE A 273 16.29 10.76 14.87
CA PHE A 273 16.10 11.40 13.57
C PHE A 273 14.79 11.00 12.87
N ASN A 274 14.24 9.83 13.20
CA ASN A 274 12.89 9.46 12.79
C ASN A 274 11.83 10.35 13.47
N ILE A 275 11.99 10.65 14.76
CA ILE A 275 11.13 11.61 15.46
C ILE A 275 11.34 13.05 14.97
N LEU A 276 12.59 13.47 14.71
CA LEU A 276 12.88 14.77 14.10
C LEU A 276 12.14 14.95 12.77
N THR A 277 12.21 13.95 11.90
CA THR A 277 11.52 13.99 10.60
C THR A 277 10.01 14.11 10.76
N ASN A 278 9.43 13.38 11.72
CA ASN A 278 8.01 13.52 12.04
C ASN A 278 7.65 14.90 12.59
N LEU A 279 8.49 15.50 13.46
CA LEU A 279 8.26 16.85 13.98
C LEU A 279 8.28 17.91 12.87
N LEU A 280 9.19 17.79 11.90
CA LEU A 280 9.22 18.67 10.73
C LEU A 280 7.91 18.57 9.93
N ILE A 281 7.41 17.36 9.67
CA ILE A 281 6.13 17.13 8.99
C ILE A 281 4.97 17.75 9.80
N LEU A 282 4.92 17.49 11.12
CA LEU A 282 3.85 17.99 11.99
C LEU A 282 3.81 19.50 12.10
N LYS A 283 4.98 20.16 12.13
CA LYS A 283 5.10 21.62 12.22
C LYS A 283 4.95 22.31 10.86
N GLY A 284 4.73 21.57 9.78
CA GLY A 284 4.61 22.11 8.42
C GLY A 284 5.93 22.64 7.86
N MET A 285 7.06 22.16 8.39
CA MET A 285 8.42 22.56 8.02
C MET A 285 9.02 21.57 7.00
N GLU A 286 8.20 21.11 6.05
CA GLU A 286 8.60 20.11 5.04
C GLU A 286 9.63 20.66 4.04
N GLU A 287 9.83 21.97 3.97
CA GLU A 287 10.86 22.62 3.17
C GLU A 287 12.30 22.21 3.55
N TYR A 288 12.51 21.73 4.78
CA TYR A 288 13.80 21.18 5.21
C TYR A 288 13.99 19.71 4.82
N ILE A 289 12.97 19.06 4.22
CA ILE A 289 12.99 17.67 3.82
C ILE A 289 13.11 17.59 2.29
N LEU A 290 14.27 17.16 1.83
CA LEU A 290 14.48 16.80 0.44
C LEU A 290 14.06 15.35 0.24
N VAL A 291 13.22 15.12 -0.76
CA VAL A 291 12.76 13.79 -1.19
C VAL A 291 13.43 13.49 -2.53
N PRO A 292 14.57 12.74 -2.55
CA PRO A 292 15.39 12.60 -3.75
C PRO A 292 14.66 11.96 -4.94
N SER A 293 13.63 11.15 -4.69
CA SER A 293 12.83 10.50 -5.74
C SER A 293 12.15 11.50 -6.68
N TYR A 294 11.81 12.70 -6.20
CA TYR A 294 11.21 13.76 -7.01
C TYR A 294 12.15 14.37 -8.05
N PHE A 295 13.46 14.13 -7.94
CA PHE A 295 14.48 14.69 -8.83
C PHE A 295 15.00 13.69 -9.87
N THR A 296 14.43 12.48 -9.90
CA THR A 296 14.82 11.42 -10.85
C THR A 296 13.96 11.46 -12.11
N LYS A 297 14.51 11.01 -13.24
CA LYS A 297 13.83 11.06 -14.56
C LYS A 297 12.90 9.88 -14.85
N GLY A 298 12.81 8.88 -13.97
CA GLY A 298 11.96 7.70 -14.14
C GLY A 298 12.74 6.37 -14.07
N ILE A 299 12.28 5.36 -14.83
CA ILE A 299 12.83 3.99 -14.81
C ILE A 299 14.02 3.89 -15.76
N GLU A 300 15.24 4.02 -15.23
CA GLU A 300 16.48 3.73 -15.94
C GLU A 300 17.29 2.68 -15.15
N GLY A 301 17.52 1.52 -15.76
CA GLY A 301 18.17 0.39 -15.09
C GLY A 301 19.54 0.73 -14.51
N GLY A 302 19.71 0.50 -13.21
CA GLY A 302 20.97 0.68 -12.47
C GLY A 302 21.33 2.12 -12.12
N LYS A 303 20.68 3.13 -12.70
CA LYS A 303 20.83 4.54 -12.32
C LYS A 303 20.06 4.87 -11.05
N TRP A 304 20.14 6.12 -10.58
CA TRP A 304 19.28 6.64 -9.52
C TRP A 304 17.81 6.57 -9.94
N HIS A 305 17.17 5.47 -9.54
CA HIS A 305 15.81 5.12 -9.90
C HIS A 305 14.89 5.30 -8.68
N PRO A 306 13.69 5.91 -8.83
CA PRO A 306 12.76 6.07 -7.71
C PRO A 306 11.93 4.80 -7.48
N TYR A 307 11.90 4.36 -6.24
CA TYR A 307 11.13 3.23 -5.74
C TYR A 307 10.05 3.75 -4.79
N PHE A 308 8.79 3.75 -5.21
CA PHE A 308 7.65 4.21 -4.40
C PHE A 308 6.86 3.04 -3.84
N VAL A 309 6.37 3.15 -2.60
CA VAL A 309 5.46 2.15 -2.00
C VAL A 309 4.14 2.14 -2.77
N ASP A 310 3.68 3.31 -3.20
CA ASP A 310 2.37 3.52 -3.82
C ASP A 310 2.37 3.49 -5.36
N ASN A 311 3.47 3.06 -6.00
CA ASN A 311 3.55 2.90 -7.45
C ASN A 311 3.45 1.41 -7.87
N PRO A 312 2.23 0.89 -8.08
CA PRO A 312 1.98 -0.54 -8.28
C PRO A 312 2.51 -1.11 -9.59
N HIS A 313 2.85 -0.28 -10.58
CA HIS A 313 3.27 -0.78 -11.89
C HIS A 313 4.79 -0.82 -12.09
N HIS A 314 5.59 -0.08 -11.31
CA HIS A 314 6.96 0.25 -11.73
C HIS A 314 8.04 0.36 -10.65
N ALA A 315 7.71 0.25 -9.37
CA ALA A 315 8.74 0.22 -8.33
C ALA A 315 9.12 -1.24 -8.03
N ASP A 316 10.10 -1.82 -8.70
CA ASP A 316 10.56 -3.18 -8.38
C ASP A 316 11.42 -3.13 -7.11
N TRP A 317 10.74 -3.03 -5.95
CA TRP A 317 11.36 -3.07 -4.61
C TRP A 317 12.20 -4.32 -4.42
N GLU A 318 11.91 -5.37 -5.19
CA GLU A 318 12.61 -6.66 -5.17
C GLU A 318 14.11 -6.55 -5.38
N VAL A 319 14.55 -5.54 -6.14
CA VAL A 319 15.97 -5.22 -6.30
C VAL A 319 16.56 -5.03 -4.90
N PHE A 320 16.00 -4.19 -4.05
CA PHE A 320 16.58 -3.86 -2.75
C PHE A 320 16.07 -4.68 -1.56
N TYR A 321 14.92 -5.37 -1.66
CA TYR A 321 14.23 -5.87 -0.45
C TYR A 321 13.86 -7.37 -0.39
N THR A 322 13.38 -8.01 -1.46
CA THR A 322 12.55 -9.23 -1.24
C THR A 322 13.28 -10.57 -1.32
N TRP A 323 14.21 -10.77 -2.26
CA TRP A 323 14.82 -12.11 -2.47
C TRP A 323 16.30 -12.22 -2.09
N ASN A 324 17.00 -11.09 -2.03
CA ASN A 324 18.46 -11.10 -1.92
C ASN A 324 19.00 -10.99 -0.49
N TYR A 325 18.17 -10.63 0.49
CA TYR A 325 18.63 -10.22 1.82
C TYR A 325 17.95 -11.02 2.94
N LEU A 326 18.74 -11.84 3.65
CA LEU A 326 18.26 -12.73 4.72
C LEU A 326 17.96 -12.02 6.05
N ASN A 327 18.49 -10.82 6.28
CA ASN A 327 18.27 -10.04 7.50
C ASN A 327 17.92 -8.59 7.19
N ILE A 328 16.68 -8.35 6.77
CA ILE A 328 16.19 -7.04 6.36
C ILE A 328 15.19 -6.50 7.37
N SER A 329 15.25 -5.19 7.65
CA SER A 329 14.56 -4.64 8.83
C SER A 329 13.06 -4.52 8.69
N PHE A 330 12.48 -4.47 7.49
CA PHE A 330 11.04 -4.21 7.40
C PHE A 330 10.64 -2.72 7.31
N GLU A 331 11.56 -1.79 7.05
CA GLU A 331 11.33 -0.33 7.11
C GLU A 331 10.64 0.27 5.87
N ASN A 332 9.89 1.35 6.08
CA ASN A 332 9.11 2.08 5.07
C ASN A 332 9.75 3.44 4.73
N SER A 333 9.16 4.15 3.77
CA SER A 333 9.37 5.59 3.59
C SER A 333 8.40 6.40 4.49
N PHE A 334 8.84 7.53 5.04
CA PHE A 334 8.03 8.39 5.93
C PHE A 334 6.63 8.73 5.40
N LYS A 335 6.51 8.91 4.09
CA LYS A 335 5.23 8.94 3.38
C LYS A 335 5.29 7.95 2.21
N PHE A 336 4.19 7.25 1.92
CA PHE A 336 4.16 6.24 0.86
C PHE A 336 4.48 6.78 -0.53
N TYR A 337 4.13 8.05 -0.79
CA TYR A 337 4.41 8.73 -2.05
C TYR A 337 5.82 9.35 -2.12
N TRP A 338 6.61 9.30 -1.03
CA TRP A 338 8.00 9.76 -1.03
C TRP A 338 8.94 8.71 -1.62
N GLY A 339 8.73 7.42 -1.29
CA GLY A 339 9.60 6.35 -1.77
C GLY A 339 11.07 6.54 -1.37
N PHE A 340 11.98 5.89 -2.08
CA PHE A 340 13.42 6.09 -1.99
C PHE A 340 14.03 6.07 -3.39
N ILE A 341 15.27 6.53 -3.54
CA ILE A 341 16.07 6.31 -4.76
C ILE A 341 17.06 5.19 -4.52
N GLY A 342 17.33 4.39 -5.54
CA GLY A 342 18.37 3.36 -5.50
C GLY A 342 19.20 3.35 -6.77
N SER A 343 20.48 2.97 -6.67
CA SER A 343 21.39 2.79 -7.81
C SER A 343 22.31 1.60 -7.58
N THR A 344 22.69 0.93 -8.68
CA THR A 344 23.71 -0.14 -8.70
C THR A 344 24.89 0.18 -9.62
N ASN A 345 24.76 1.18 -10.49
CA ASN A 345 25.81 1.59 -11.42
C ASN A 345 26.77 2.56 -10.73
N ALA A 346 28.07 2.31 -10.90
CA ALA A 346 29.11 3.20 -10.42
C ALA A 346 29.09 4.55 -11.16
N ASN A 347 29.49 5.60 -10.45
CA ASN A 347 29.60 7.00 -10.87
C ASN A 347 28.29 7.67 -11.34
N GLU A 348 27.13 7.09 -11.05
CA GLU A 348 25.84 7.73 -11.33
C GLU A 348 25.59 8.91 -10.40
N GLU A 349 25.16 10.03 -10.98
CA GLU A 349 24.94 11.28 -10.26
C GLU A 349 23.48 11.72 -10.29
N LEU A 350 22.99 12.20 -9.14
CA LEU A 350 21.74 12.91 -9.02
C LEU A 350 22.04 14.30 -8.45
N ALA A 351 21.70 15.35 -9.20
CA ALA A 351 21.83 16.74 -8.75
C ALA A 351 20.47 17.29 -8.31
N ILE A 352 20.42 17.82 -7.08
CA ILE A 352 19.24 18.41 -6.46
C ILE A 352 19.52 19.90 -6.25
N PRO A 353 18.75 20.82 -6.86
CA PRO A 353 18.90 22.25 -6.63
C PRO A 353 18.48 22.61 -5.20
N LEU A 354 19.26 23.47 -4.53
CA LEU A 354 18.99 23.94 -3.18
C LEU A 354 18.87 25.46 -3.15
N ASN A 355 17.86 25.94 -2.42
CA ASN A 355 17.69 27.35 -2.13
C ASN A 355 18.00 27.62 -0.64
N LEU A 356 19.29 27.63 -0.31
CA LEU A 356 19.77 27.88 1.05
C LEU A 356 20.25 29.32 1.20
N LYS A 357 20.02 29.89 2.38
CA LYS A 357 20.62 31.17 2.79
C LYS A 357 22.05 30.92 3.27
N GLU A 358 22.83 31.99 3.41
CA GLU A 358 24.13 31.90 4.09
C GLU A 358 23.93 31.51 5.55
N GLY A 359 24.76 30.60 6.05
CA GLY A 359 24.63 30.10 7.41
C GLY A 359 25.21 28.71 7.60
N LYS A 360 25.10 28.21 8.83
CA LYS A 360 25.51 26.85 9.22
C LYS A 360 24.31 25.93 9.19
N TYR A 361 24.46 24.77 8.57
CA TYR A 361 23.40 23.79 8.39
C TYR A 361 23.85 22.41 8.86
N MET A 362 22.89 21.65 9.35
CA MET A 362 22.98 20.21 9.56
C MET A 362 22.41 19.50 8.33
N ILE A 363 23.16 18.55 7.79
CA ILE A 363 22.68 17.62 6.77
C ILE A 363 22.53 16.23 7.38
N LEU A 364 21.34 15.67 7.24
CA LEU A 364 21.04 14.31 7.68
C LEU A 364 20.56 13.50 6.49
N ILE A 365 21.09 12.30 6.31
CA ILE A 365 20.79 11.47 5.14
C ILE A 365 20.36 10.10 5.63
N ARG A 366 19.12 9.71 5.31
CA ARG A 366 18.62 8.36 5.56
C ARG A 366 19.02 7.45 4.40
N TYR A 367 20.05 6.66 4.60
CA TYR A 367 20.65 5.79 3.58
C TYR A 367 20.49 4.31 3.94
N PHE A 368 20.44 3.44 2.93
CA PHE A 368 20.29 2.00 3.14
C PHE A 368 21.65 1.32 3.33
N LYS A 369 21.96 0.92 4.55
CA LYS A 369 23.12 0.08 4.87
C LYS A 369 22.75 -1.37 4.53
N ASN A 370 23.59 -2.08 3.77
CA ASN A 370 23.32 -3.44 3.31
C ASN A 370 24.58 -4.23 2.90
N GLU A 371 24.48 -5.56 2.82
CA GLU A 371 25.60 -6.47 2.51
C GLU A 371 26.15 -6.32 1.08
N LYS A 372 25.38 -5.71 0.17
CA LYS A 372 25.80 -5.38 -1.20
C LYS A 372 26.08 -3.88 -1.36
N GLY A 373 26.16 -3.14 -0.25
CA GLY A 373 26.48 -1.73 -0.23
C GLY A 373 27.91 -1.44 -0.70
N GLY A 374 28.21 -0.16 -0.83
CA GLY A 374 29.53 0.34 -1.16
C GLY A 374 29.70 1.73 -0.57
N ASN A 375 29.88 2.74 -1.43
CA ASN A 375 30.04 4.12 -0.99
C ASN A 375 29.15 5.08 -1.80
N ILE A 376 28.58 6.05 -1.09
CA ILE A 376 27.90 7.22 -1.68
C ILE A 376 28.74 8.45 -1.38
N GLU A 377 28.93 9.32 -2.37
CA GLU A 377 29.51 10.64 -2.16
C GLU A 377 28.41 11.72 -2.26
N ILE A 378 28.44 12.65 -1.32
CA ILE A 378 27.56 13.80 -1.25
C ILE A 378 28.42 15.03 -1.43
N ILE A 379 28.12 15.82 -2.46
CA ILE A 379 28.84 17.05 -2.77
C ILE A 379 27.90 18.22 -2.54
N ILE A 380 28.24 19.09 -1.59
CA ILE A 380 27.46 20.28 -1.25
C ILE A 380 28.41 21.44 -0.93
N ASN A 381 28.22 22.58 -1.59
CA ASN A 381 29.08 23.76 -1.44
C ASN A 381 30.60 23.44 -1.51
N ASN A 382 31.01 22.67 -2.51
CA ASN A 382 32.38 22.15 -2.71
C ASN A 382 32.94 21.26 -1.58
N GLN A 383 32.12 20.92 -0.57
CA GLN A 383 32.47 19.90 0.43
C GLN A 383 32.06 18.53 -0.08
N HIS A 384 32.96 17.57 0.08
CA HIS A 384 32.78 16.17 -0.30
C HIS A 384 32.63 15.32 0.95
N ILE A 385 31.52 14.59 1.05
CA ILE A 385 31.19 13.75 2.19
C ILE A 385 30.98 12.33 1.67
N VAL A 386 31.74 11.37 2.18
CA VAL A 386 31.60 9.95 1.77
C VAL A 386 30.87 9.17 2.86
N ILE A 387 29.81 8.46 2.47
CA ILE A 387 29.00 7.59 3.33
C ILE A 387 29.28 6.15 2.95
N GLN A 388 29.75 5.35 3.91
CA GLN A 388 29.90 3.91 3.75
C GLN A 388 28.55 3.22 4.00
N THR A 389 28.10 2.46 3.00
CA THR A 389 26.79 1.77 3.02
C THR A 389 26.94 0.25 3.09
N PHE A 390 28.15 -0.29 2.94
CA PHE A 390 28.42 -1.70 3.19
C PHE A 390 28.22 -2.04 4.68
N GLY A 391 27.56 -3.16 4.95
CA GLY A 391 27.32 -3.66 6.31
C GLY A 391 26.67 -5.03 6.35
N ASP A 392 26.67 -5.64 7.53
CA ASP A 392 26.04 -6.93 7.85
C ASP A 392 24.52 -6.84 8.10
N GLU A 393 23.99 -5.62 8.13
CA GLU A 393 22.58 -5.31 8.37
C GLU A 393 21.96 -4.75 7.09
N ASN A 394 20.73 -5.14 6.77
CA ASN A 394 19.99 -4.58 5.64
C ASN A 394 18.87 -3.66 6.16
N ARG A 395 19.19 -2.39 6.42
CA ARG A 395 18.27 -1.42 7.03
C ARG A 395 18.62 0.02 6.69
N PHE A 396 17.68 0.94 6.83
CA PHE A 396 18.03 2.35 6.73
C PHE A 396 18.72 2.83 8.01
N LYS A 397 19.68 3.73 7.81
CA LYS A 397 20.45 4.40 8.86
C LYS A 397 20.55 5.87 8.58
N TRP A 398 20.72 6.65 9.63
CA TRP A 398 20.96 8.07 9.53
C TRP A 398 22.45 8.40 9.57
N PHE A 399 22.90 9.09 8.53
CA PHE A 399 24.18 9.79 8.51
C PHE A 399 23.96 11.26 8.87
N VAL A 400 24.88 11.87 9.61
CA VAL A 400 24.79 13.28 10.05
C VAL A 400 26.11 13.98 9.80
N ASN A 401 26.05 15.18 9.25
CA ASN A 401 27.20 16.08 9.15
C ASN A 401 26.74 17.55 9.23
N ASN A 402 27.68 18.48 9.40
CA ASN A 402 27.43 19.90 9.29
C ASN A 402 28.16 20.48 8.07
N PHE A 403 27.65 21.58 7.55
CA PHE A 403 28.30 22.36 6.50
C PHE A 403 27.96 23.84 6.65
N THR A 404 28.77 24.69 6.04
CA THR A 404 28.52 26.14 5.99
C THR A 404 28.26 26.54 4.56
N VAL A 405 27.23 27.36 4.34
CA VAL A 405 26.92 28.00 3.08
C VAL A 405 27.52 29.39 3.10
N SER A 406 28.38 29.69 2.12
CA SER A 406 29.03 30.99 1.94
C SER A 406 28.69 31.51 0.54
N GLY A 407 28.18 32.73 0.40
CA GLY A 407 27.77 33.32 -0.88
C GLY A 407 26.28 33.15 -1.21
N HIS A 408 25.80 33.95 -2.17
CA HIS A 408 24.41 33.94 -2.62
C HIS A 408 24.17 33.11 -3.90
N ASN A 409 23.13 32.28 -3.83
CA ASN A 409 22.34 31.63 -4.89
C ASN A 409 23.02 30.58 -5.80
N ASN A 410 22.25 29.52 -6.10
CA ASN A 410 22.58 28.30 -6.88
C ASN A 410 23.43 27.23 -6.17
N ASN A 411 23.12 26.96 -4.90
CA ASN A 411 23.62 25.74 -4.26
C ASN A 411 22.99 24.50 -4.91
N LYS A 412 23.79 23.46 -5.08
CA LYS A 412 23.31 22.14 -5.50
C LYS A 412 23.87 21.08 -4.56
N LEU A 413 23.05 20.09 -4.26
CA LEU A 413 23.48 18.84 -3.65
C LEU A 413 23.67 17.83 -4.79
N VAL A 414 24.86 17.26 -4.92
CA VAL A 414 25.10 16.15 -5.85
C VAL A 414 25.27 14.87 -5.05
N ILE A 415 24.50 13.85 -5.40
CA ILE A 415 24.57 12.51 -4.84
C ILE A 415 25.22 11.62 -5.90
N ARG A 416 26.42 11.12 -5.64
CA ARG A 416 27.16 10.24 -6.54
C ARG A 416 27.24 8.84 -5.96
N ASN A 417 26.77 7.84 -6.71
CA ASN A 417 26.97 6.44 -6.36
C ASN A 417 28.41 6.05 -6.74
N ILE A 418 29.36 5.95 -5.80
CA ILE A 418 30.74 5.59 -6.18
C ILE A 418 30.76 4.13 -6.67
N TYR A 419 30.23 3.21 -5.88
CA TYR A 419 30.03 1.81 -6.24
C TYR A 419 29.07 1.13 -5.25
N GLY A 420 28.65 -0.08 -5.61
CA GLY A 420 27.77 -0.91 -4.78
C GLY A 420 26.29 -0.63 -5.02
N ARG A 421 25.44 -1.36 -4.31
CA ARG A 421 23.99 -1.20 -4.32
C ARG A 421 23.57 -0.26 -3.19
N ASN A 422 23.23 0.96 -3.56
CA ASN A 422 23.00 2.05 -2.63
C ASN A 422 21.60 2.61 -2.78
N ALA A 423 21.00 3.02 -1.66
CA ALA A 423 19.71 3.69 -1.66
C ALA A 423 19.66 4.83 -0.63
N ILE A 424 18.86 5.85 -0.93
CA ILE A 424 18.61 7.01 -0.07
C ILE A 424 17.10 7.26 -0.04
N ASN A 425 16.53 7.36 1.16
CA ASN A 425 15.11 7.64 1.34
C ASN A 425 14.81 9.14 1.38
N VAL A 426 15.39 9.86 2.35
CA VAL A 426 15.19 11.31 2.55
C VAL A 426 16.49 11.97 2.97
N ILE A 427 16.58 13.27 2.73
CA ILE A 427 17.70 14.12 3.17
C ILE A 427 17.12 15.32 3.90
N LEU A 428 17.54 15.56 5.14
CA LEU A 428 17.19 16.75 5.88
C LEU A 428 18.31 17.78 5.75
N VAL A 429 17.97 19.02 5.46
CA VAL A 429 18.90 20.16 5.45
C VAL A 429 18.32 21.24 6.33
N ILE A 430 18.78 21.31 7.57
CA ILE A 430 18.17 22.12 8.64
C ILE A 430 19.20 23.15 9.11
N PRO A 431 18.87 24.45 9.24
CA PRO A 431 19.79 25.40 9.82
C PRO A 431 20.12 25.02 11.27
N SER A 432 21.34 25.33 11.72
CA SER A 432 21.87 24.76 12.97
C SER A 432 21.06 25.19 14.20
N GLU A 433 20.57 26.42 14.23
CA GLU A 433 19.77 26.95 15.34
C GLU A 433 18.43 26.21 15.47
N GLU A 434 17.74 25.96 14.35
CA GLU A 434 16.51 25.17 14.30
C GLU A 434 16.76 23.71 14.67
N PHE A 435 17.87 23.12 14.23
CA PHE A 435 18.24 21.75 14.61
C PHE A 435 18.47 21.61 16.11
N ASP A 436 19.15 22.58 16.74
CA ASP A 436 19.38 22.58 18.18
C ASP A 436 18.07 22.74 18.96
N SER A 437 17.17 23.61 18.50
CA SER A 437 15.84 23.79 19.08
C SER A 437 15.00 22.50 19.01
N LEU A 438 14.92 21.88 17.83
CA LEU A 438 14.19 20.63 17.63
C LEU A 438 14.82 19.46 18.40
N SER A 439 16.15 19.43 18.51
CA SER A 439 16.86 18.40 19.28
C SER A 439 16.49 18.44 20.76
N LYS A 440 16.39 19.64 21.36
CA LYS A 440 15.93 19.81 22.75
C LYS A 440 14.49 19.33 22.93
N GLU A 441 13.61 19.67 21.99
CA GLU A 441 12.23 19.19 22.02
C GLU A 441 12.15 17.65 21.96
N ILE A 442 13.01 17.00 21.17
CA ILE A 442 13.07 15.54 21.11
C ILE A 442 13.58 14.94 22.43
N GLU A 443 14.58 15.57 23.06
CA GLU A 443 15.06 15.16 24.38
C GLU A 443 13.94 15.25 25.43
N ASP A 444 13.15 16.33 25.42
CA ASP A 444 11.98 16.48 26.29
C ASP A 444 10.92 15.40 26.03
N ILE A 445 10.70 15.03 24.75
CA ILE A 445 9.80 13.93 24.38
C ILE A 445 10.33 12.60 24.89
N PHE A 446 11.62 12.32 24.76
CA PHE A 446 12.23 11.06 25.19
C PHE A 446 12.28 10.90 26.70
N ASN A 447 12.50 11.99 27.44
CA ASN A 447 12.50 11.99 28.90
C ASN A 447 11.15 11.58 29.51
N LYS A 448 10.08 11.63 28.72
CA LYS A 448 8.71 11.26 29.12
C LYS A 448 8.29 9.87 28.68
N LYS A 449 9.16 9.11 28.01
CA LYS A 449 8.84 7.81 27.43
C LYS A 449 9.71 6.70 28.01
N ILE A 450 9.16 5.49 28.04
CA ILE A 450 9.94 4.28 28.29
C ILE A 450 10.57 3.87 26.97
N ILE A 451 11.90 4.01 26.85
CA ILE A 451 12.66 3.61 25.67
C ILE A 451 13.40 2.31 25.97
N ILE A 452 13.14 1.30 25.15
CA ILE A 452 13.68 -0.05 25.26
C ILE A 452 14.58 -0.31 24.06
N LEU A 453 15.84 -0.63 24.32
CA LEU A 453 16.75 -1.10 23.28
C LEU A 453 16.41 -2.55 22.92
N ALA A 454 16.28 -2.83 21.62
CA ALA A 454 15.89 -4.14 21.10
C ALA A 454 16.85 -5.25 21.55
N ASP A 455 18.12 -4.94 21.80
CA ASP A 455 19.11 -5.90 22.30
C ASP A 455 18.94 -6.25 23.77
N ASN A 456 18.24 -5.40 24.54
CA ASN A 456 17.98 -5.63 25.95
C ASN A 456 16.63 -6.34 26.20
N LEU A 457 15.88 -6.69 25.14
CA LEU A 457 14.56 -7.32 25.28
C LEU A 457 14.58 -8.65 26.04
N ASN A 458 15.66 -9.43 25.89
CA ASN A 458 15.80 -10.72 26.57
C ASN A 458 15.98 -10.57 28.09
N GLU A 459 16.39 -9.38 28.56
CA GLU A 459 16.57 -9.08 29.99
C GLU A 459 15.25 -8.61 30.63
N MET A 460 14.19 -8.40 29.83
CA MET A 460 12.93 -7.80 30.26
C MET A 460 11.83 -8.79 30.68
N ASN A 461 12.17 -10.02 31.04
CA ASN A 461 11.21 -11.08 31.41
C ASN A 461 10.22 -10.72 32.55
N SER A 462 10.38 -9.57 33.22
CA SER A 462 9.51 -9.09 34.30
C SER A 462 8.70 -7.82 33.99
N PHE A 463 8.78 -7.23 32.80
CA PHE A 463 8.02 -6.01 32.51
C PHE A 463 6.52 -6.34 32.38
N LYS A 464 5.75 -6.02 33.42
CA LYS A 464 4.30 -5.98 33.37
C LYS A 464 3.88 -4.57 33.01
N PHE A 465 3.35 -4.39 31.81
CA PHE A 465 2.65 -3.16 31.47
C PHE A 465 1.29 -3.20 32.18
N GLU A 466 1.00 -2.18 32.99
CA GLU A 466 -0.36 -1.98 33.51
C GLU A 466 -1.25 -1.57 32.33
N ILE A 467 -1.99 -2.53 31.81
CA ILE A 467 -2.93 -2.31 30.71
C ILE A 467 -4.31 -2.10 31.32
N SER A 468 -4.83 -0.87 31.26
CA SER A 468 -6.22 -0.59 31.58
C SER A 468 -7.08 -0.68 30.32
N ASN A 469 -7.91 -1.71 30.20
CA ASN A 469 -8.90 -1.81 29.12
C ASN A 469 -10.11 -0.94 29.46
N LYS A 470 -10.03 0.34 29.08
CA LYS A 470 -11.10 1.34 29.32
C LYS A 470 -12.14 1.40 28.20
N VAL A 471 -12.04 0.53 27.20
CA VAL A 471 -12.94 0.47 26.05
C VAL A 471 -13.40 -0.96 25.83
N ASN A 472 -14.71 -1.14 25.76
CA ASN A 472 -15.32 -2.41 25.43
C ASN A 472 -16.05 -2.32 24.09
N LEU A 473 -15.56 -3.05 23.08
CA LEU A 473 -16.22 -3.13 21.78
C LEU A 473 -17.35 -4.16 21.82
N GLU A 474 -18.58 -3.65 21.78
CA GLU A 474 -19.83 -4.40 21.91
C GLU A 474 -20.24 -5.06 20.59
N LYS A 475 -20.12 -4.33 19.47
CA LYS A 475 -20.56 -4.80 18.16
C LYS A 475 -19.75 -4.21 17.01
N ILE A 476 -19.48 -5.04 16.00
CA ILE A 476 -18.96 -4.62 14.69
C ILE A 476 -20.00 -4.99 13.65
N GLU A 477 -20.41 -4.02 12.83
CA GLU A 477 -21.20 -4.26 11.63
C GLU A 477 -20.45 -3.74 10.41
N TYR A 478 -20.61 -4.41 9.28
CA TYR A 478 -20.12 -3.93 8.00
C TYR A 478 -21.21 -4.05 6.95
N SER A 479 -21.71 -2.91 6.48
CA SER A 479 -22.78 -2.82 5.49
C SER A 479 -22.52 -1.68 4.53
N ASP A 480 -22.75 -1.89 3.23
CA ASP A 480 -22.60 -0.86 2.19
C ASP A 480 -21.24 -0.14 2.14
N GLY A 481 -20.16 -0.83 2.53
CA GLY A 481 -18.81 -0.27 2.57
C GLY A 481 -18.53 0.60 3.80
N VAL A 482 -19.35 0.48 4.84
CA VAL A 482 -19.23 1.23 6.10
C VAL A 482 -19.05 0.25 7.25
N TYR A 483 -17.99 0.44 8.04
CA TYR A 483 -17.84 -0.18 9.35
C TYR A 483 -18.59 0.66 10.38
N ILE A 484 -19.41 0.01 11.19
CA ILE A 484 -20.09 0.62 12.34
C ILE A 484 -19.60 -0.11 13.58
N LEU A 485 -18.92 0.64 14.45
CA LEU A 485 -18.33 0.13 15.69
C LEU A 485 -19.12 0.70 16.86
N ASN A 486 -19.77 -0.18 17.62
CA ASN A 486 -20.47 0.18 18.86
C ASN A 486 -19.61 -0.23 20.05
N PHE A 487 -19.36 0.71 20.96
CA PHE A 487 -18.51 0.48 22.13
C PHE A 487 -18.97 1.30 23.33
N SER A 488 -18.58 0.83 24.50
CA SER A 488 -18.67 1.55 25.78
C SER A 488 -17.28 1.99 26.23
N VAL A 489 -17.21 3.22 26.75
CA VAL A 489 -15.98 3.83 27.28
C VAL A 489 -16.16 4.04 28.78
N GLU A 490 -15.18 3.66 29.59
CA GLU A 490 -15.28 3.74 31.06
C GLU A 490 -14.96 5.13 31.63
N SER A 491 -14.23 5.98 30.89
CA SER A 491 -13.82 7.32 31.34
C SER A 491 -13.95 8.39 30.26
N ASP A 492 -13.98 9.66 30.65
CA ASP A 492 -14.20 10.80 29.74
C ASP A 492 -13.00 11.23 28.88
N ASP A 493 -11.89 10.50 28.96
CA ASP A 493 -10.66 10.81 28.22
C ASP A 493 -9.88 9.52 27.95
N VAL A 494 -10.21 8.83 26.86
CA VAL A 494 -9.56 7.57 26.47
C VAL A 494 -9.02 7.68 25.05
N ASN A 495 -7.73 7.45 24.89
CA ASN A 495 -7.15 7.29 23.57
C ASN A 495 -7.50 5.92 23.00
N LEU A 496 -7.97 5.92 21.77
CA LEU A 496 -8.47 4.75 21.07
C LEU A 496 -7.77 4.63 19.71
N GLY A 497 -7.04 3.53 19.56
CA GLY A 497 -6.51 3.02 18.32
C GLY A 497 -7.51 2.07 17.67
N ILE A 498 -7.77 2.25 16.38
CA ILE A 498 -8.64 1.38 15.58
C ILE A 498 -7.91 0.99 14.30
N THR A 499 -7.74 -0.30 14.06
CA THR A 499 -7.22 -0.82 12.80
C THR A 499 -8.30 -1.61 12.09
N ILE A 500 -8.71 -1.15 10.92
CA ILE A 500 -9.64 -1.90 10.06
C ILE A 500 -8.85 -2.81 9.11
N PRO A 501 -9.38 -3.99 8.75
CA PRO A 501 -8.69 -4.96 7.90
C PRO A 501 -8.78 -4.57 6.42
N GLU A 502 -8.58 -3.29 6.11
CA GLU A 502 -8.62 -2.73 4.76
C GLU A 502 -7.24 -2.20 4.40
N GLN A 503 -6.80 -2.48 3.17
CA GLN A 503 -5.53 -1.95 2.66
C GLN A 503 -5.51 -0.42 2.78
N TYR A 504 -4.37 0.10 3.20
CA TYR A 504 -4.22 1.52 3.42
C TYR A 504 -4.58 2.32 2.17
N HIS A 505 -5.45 3.31 2.37
CA HIS A 505 -5.69 4.35 1.41
C HIS A 505 -6.12 5.60 2.17
N SER A 506 -5.55 6.75 1.85
CA SER A 506 -5.87 8.04 2.48
C SER A 506 -7.33 8.52 2.33
N GLY A 507 -8.19 7.72 1.70
CA GLY A 507 -9.62 8.01 1.50
C GLY A 507 -10.51 7.36 2.55
N TRP A 508 -9.95 6.57 3.48
CA TRP A 508 -10.70 6.06 4.62
C TRP A 508 -10.86 7.17 5.67
N VAL A 509 -12.10 7.36 6.12
CA VAL A 509 -12.50 8.46 7.00
C VAL A 509 -13.28 7.89 8.17
N ILE A 510 -13.04 8.43 9.36
CA ILE A 510 -13.77 8.11 10.59
C ILE A 510 -14.73 9.25 10.92
N CYS A 511 -15.97 8.94 11.32
CA CYS A 511 -16.96 9.93 11.71
C CYS A 511 -17.57 9.60 13.08
N ILE A 512 -17.68 10.64 13.92
CA ILE A 512 -18.22 10.62 15.27
C ILE A 512 -19.31 11.69 15.36
N HIS A 513 -20.54 11.34 15.71
CA HIS A 513 -21.66 12.28 15.84
C HIS A 513 -21.80 13.28 14.66
N SER A 514 -21.56 12.83 13.42
CA SER A 514 -21.54 13.62 12.16
C SER A 514 -20.27 14.44 11.87
N ASN A 515 -19.35 14.55 12.81
CA ASN A 515 -18.03 15.14 12.57
C ASN A 515 -17.09 14.08 12.00
N CYS A 516 -16.58 14.31 10.80
CA CYS A 516 -15.65 13.40 10.13
C CYS A 516 -14.22 13.91 10.25
N ILE A 517 -13.33 13.04 10.72
CA ILE A 517 -11.91 13.31 10.88
C ILE A 517 -11.16 12.51 9.81
N ILE A 518 -10.29 13.19 9.07
CA ILE A 518 -9.44 12.58 8.05
C ILE A 518 -8.07 12.32 8.68
N SER A 519 -7.85 11.12 9.20
CA SER A 519 -6.52 10.72 9.67
C SER A 519 -6.37 9.20 9.76
N SER A 520 -6.35 8.51 8.61
CA SER A 520 -5.83 7.15 8.57
C SER A 520 -4.31 7.19 8.44
N THR A 521 -3.58 6.43 9.25
CA THR A 521 -2.14 6.22 9.08
C THR A 521 -1.84 4.79 8.61
N PRO A 522 -0.75 4.57 7.84
CA PRO A 522 -0.53 3.32 7.13
C PRO A 522 0.29 2.26 7.88
N HIS A 523 0.14 2.13 9.20
CA HIS A 523 0.90 1.13 9.96
C HIS A 523 0.47 -0.30 9.59
N PHE A 524 1.42 -1.20 9.35
CA PHE A 524 1.18 -2.53 8.74
C PHE A 524 0.42 -2.49 7.41
N PHE A 525 0.50 -1.40 6.66
CA PHE A 525 -0.15 -1.28 5.34
C PHE A 525 -1.68 -1.38 5.35
N VAL A 526 -2.28 -1.24 6.53
CA VAL A 526 -3.72 -1.15 6.74
C VAL A 526 -4.08 0.23 7.28
N ASN A 527 -5.38 0.55 7.33
CA ASN A 527 -5.82 1.84 7.85
C ASN A 527 -5.90 1.80 9.37
N ASN A 528 -5.13 2.68 9.98
CA ASN A 528 -5.08 2.87 11.43
C ASN A 528 -5.63 4.25 11.77
N PHE A 529 -6.46 4.32 12.80
CA PHE A 529 -6.99 5.57 13.34
C PHE A 529 -6.53 5.70 14.78
N TRP A 530 -6.20 6.91 15.19
CA TRP A 530 -5.92 7.25 16.57
C TRP A 530 -6.76 8.47 16.94
N LEU A 531 -7.59 8.34 17.96
CA LEU A 531 -8.50 9.39 18.38
C LEU A 531 -8.71 9.38 19.88
N ASN A 532 -9.18 10.50 20.40
CA ASN A 532 -9.65 10.61 21.77
C ASN A 532 -11.17 10.38 21.81
N VAL A 533 -11.63 9.51 22.71
CA VAL A 533 -13.04 9.20 22.94
C VAL A 533 -13.43 9.42 24.40
N ASN A 534 -14.71 9.73 24.62
CA ASN A 534 -15.31 9.91 25.93
C ASN A 534 -16.60 9.08 26.06
N GLN A 535 -17.24 9.10 27.23
CA GLN A 535 -18.43 8.29 27.51
C GLN A 535 -19.66 8.63 26.64
N SER A 536 -19.69 9.82 26.02
CA SER A 536 -20.78 10.21 25.13
C SER A 536 -20.72 9.51 23.77
N ILE A 537 -19.54 9.06 23.34
CA ILE A 537 -19.34 8.42 22.05
C ILE A 537 -19.66 6.94 22.18
N LYS A 538 -20.76 6.53 21.57
CA LYS A 538 -21.23 5.14 21.54
C LYS A 538 -21.03 4.45 20.21
N GLU A 539 -20.88 5.23 19.14
CA GLU A 539 -20.83 4.74 17.76
C GLU A 539 -19.75 5.47 16.97
N ILE A 540 -18.93 4.71 16.25
CA ILE A 540 -17.97 5.20 15.27
C ILE A 540 -18.33 4.61 13.90
N ARG A 541 -18.34 5.46 12.86
CA ARG A 541 -18.51 5.03 11.47
C ARG A 541 -17.22 5.22 10.69
N ILE A 542 -16.76 4.18 9.99
CA ILE A 542 -15.58 4.26 9.12
C ILE A 542 -15.98 3.87 7.70
N PHE A 543 -15.72 4.73 6.73
CA PHE A 543 -16.05 4.48 5.33
C PHE A 543 -15.04 5.05 4.36
N PHE A 544 -15.05 4.54 3.14
CA PHE A 544 -14.18 4.99 2.06
C PHE A 544 -14.83 6.12 1.25
N ILE A 545 -14.31 7.35 1.36
CA ILE A 545 -14.94 8.55 0.78
C ILE A 545 -15.05 8.47 -0.74
N PHE A 546 -14.05 7.89 -1.41
CA PHE A 546 -14.04 7.81 -2.86
C PHE A 546 -15.13 6.88 -3.39
N GLN A 547 -15.60 5.90 -2.62
CA GLN A 547 -16.70 5.03 -3.05
C GLN A 547 -17.99 5.83 -3.29
N LYS A 548 -18.26 6.83 -2.45
CA LYS A 548 -19.41 7.75 -2.63
C LYS A 548 -19.22 8.62 -3.87
N ILE A 549 -18.00 9.15 -4.07
CA ILE A 549 -17.65 9.94 -5.27
C ILE A 549 -17.84 9.11 -6.54
N TRP A 550 -17.38 7.86 -6.55
CA TRP A 550 -17.56 6.94 -7.69
C TRP A 550 -19.03 6.69 -7.99
N LYS A 551 -19.87 6.41 -6.98
CA LYS A 551 -21.32 6.27 -7.18
C LYS A 551 -21.92 7.50 -7.84
N VAL A 552 -21.55 8.71 -7.39
CA VAL A 552 -22.00 9.96 -8.00
C VAL A 552 -21.52 10.09 -9.45
N LEU A 553 -20.24 9.81 -9.72
CA LEU A 553 -19.68 9.86 -11.07
C LEU A 553 -20.38 8.90 -12.03
N TYR A 554 -20.67 7.66 -11.59
CA TYR A 554 -21.39 6.67 -12.41
C TYR A 554 -22.83 7.11 -12.67
N ILE A 555 -23.52 7.68 -11.69
CA ILE A 555 -24.88 8.20 -11.85
C ILE A 555 -24.89 9.38 -12.84
N VAL A 556 -23.95 10.32 -12.71
CA VAL A 556 -23.81 11.45 -13.64
C VAL A 556 -23.51 10.94 -15.06
N ASN A 557 -22.60 9.97 -15.20
CA ASN A 557 -22.29 9.39 -16.50
C ASN A 557 -23.52 8.72 -17.14
N LEU A 558 -24.29 7.95 -16.35
CA LEU A 558 -25.53 7.34 -16.80
C LEU A 558 -26.56 8.39 -17.28
N PHE A 559 -26.70 9.52 -16.56
CA PHE A 559 -27.59 10.60 -16.99
C PHE A 559 -27.13 11.28 -18.28
N ILE A 560 -25.83 11.46 -18.46
CA ILE A 560 -25.25 12.00 -19.70
C ILE A 560 -25.53 11.03 -20.86
N GLU A 561 -25.27 9.74 -20.67
CA GLU A 561 -25.53 8.69 -21.66
C GLU A 561 -27.01 8.62 -22.06
N LEU A 562 -27.92 8.65 -21.08
CA LEU A 562 -29.37 8.67 -21.33
C LEU A 562 -29.82 9.94 -22.05
N SER A 563 -29.33 11.10 -21.64
CA SER A 563 -29.69 12.39 -22.27
C SER A 563 -29.24 12.44 -23.71
N LEU A 564 -28.00 12.00 -23.98
CA LEU A 564 -27.48 11.88 -25.34
C LEU A 564 -28.34 10.90 -26.12
N PHE A 565 -28.61 9.70 -25.59
CA PHE A 565 -29.47 8.71 -26.26
C PHE A 565 -30.85 9.25 -26.62
N ILE A 566 -31.50 10.02 -25.73
CA ILE A 566 -32.81 10.65 -25.99
C ILE A 566 -32.69 11.73 -27.08
N ILE A 567 -31.73 12.65 -26.96
CA ILE A 567 -31.50 13.71 -27.95
C ILE A 567 -31.23 13.08 -29.32
N PHE A 568 -30.42 12.03 -29.39
CA PHE A 568 -30.11 11.33 -30.62
C PHE A 568 -31.30 10.57 -31.18
N SER A 569 -32.06 9.86 -30.35
CA SER A 569 -33.30 9.20 -30.78
C SER A 569 -34.28 10.21 -31.35
N TYR A 570 -34.42 11.37 -30.72
CA TYR A 570 -35.23 12.48 -31.19
C TYR A 570 -34.73 13.03 -32.53
N ILE A 571 -33.44 13.33 -32.67
CA ILE A 571 -32.85 13.79 -33.94
C ILE A 571 -33.06 12.76 -35.04
N CYS A 572 -32.82 11.47 -34.77
CA CYS A 572 -32.96 10.40 -35.76
C CYS A 572 -34.42 10.18 -36.20
N LEU A 573 -35.38 10.36 -35.30
CA LEU A 573 -36.81 10.21 -35.60
C LEU A 573 -37.39 11.45 -36.29
N VAL A 574 -36.98 12.65 -35.87
CA VAL A 574 -37.61 13.91 -36.27
C VAL A 574 -36.91 14.59 -37.46
N ALA A 575 -35.59 14.47 -37.58
CA ALA A 575 -34.85 15.09 -38.69
C ALA A 575 -35.26 14.57 -40.08
N PRO A 576 -35.55 13.27 -40.31
CA PRO A 576 -36.01 12.79 -41.60
C PRO A 576 -37.37 13.37 -42.00
N THR A 577 -38.28 13.58 -41.04
CA THR A 577 -39.59 14.19 -41.28
C THR A 577 -39.48 15.67 -41.65
N ILE A 578 -38.59 16.43 -41.00
CA ILE A 578 -38.36 17.85 -41.30
C ILE A 578 -37.65 18.02 -42.66
N LEU A 579 -36.65 17.19 -42.96
CA LEU A 579 -35.97 17.21 -44.26
C LEU A 579 -36.92 16.85 -45.42
N ASN A 580 -37.81 15.88 -45.21
CA ASN A 580 -38.83 15.53 -46.21
C ASN A 580 -39.92 16.59 -46.38
N SER A 581 -40.26 17.35 -45.34
CA SER A 581 -41.23 18.46 -45.47
C SER A 581 -40.63 19.66 -46.21
N VAL A 582 -39.35 19.97 -45.98
CA VAL A 582 -38.65 21.08 -46.66
C VAL A 582 -38.32 20.72 -48.13
N SER A 583 -38.04 19.46 -48.45
CA SER A 583 -37.83 19.04 -49.85
C SER A 583 -39.12 18.96 -50.66
N ARG A 584 -40.29 18.81 -50.02
CA ARG A 584 -41.60 18.83 -50.70
C ARG A 584 -42.12 20.25 -50.90
N SER A 585 -41.78 21.21 -50.03
CA SER A 585 -42.16 22.62 -50.20
C SER A 585 -41.34 23.37 -51.24
N SER A 586 -40.24 22.81 -51.74
CA SER A 586 -39.37 23.40 -52.78
C SER A 586 -39.61 22.83 -54.19
N ILE A 587 -40.63 21.97 -54.39
CA ILE A 587 -41.02 21.41 -55.70
C ILE A 587 -42.41 21.94 -56.15
N VAL A 588 -42.79 23.15 -55.73
CA VAL A 588 -43.94 23.87 -56.32
C VAL A 588 -43.53 25.27 -56.75
N ARG A 589 -43.48 25.43 -58.08
CA ARG A 589 -43.41 26.64 -58.93
C ARG A 589 -42.05 27.36 -59.08
N ILE A 590 -41.33 27.00 -60.14
CA ILE A 590 -41.38 27.79 -61.40
C ILE A 590 -41.96 26.88 -62.48
#